data_AF-A0A350NWW0-F1
#
_entry.id   AF-A0A350NWW0-F1
#
_cell.length_a   1.000
_cell.length_b   1.000
_cell.length_c   1.000
_cell.angle_alpha   90.00
_cell.angle_beta   90.00
_cell.angle_gamma   90.00
#
_symmetry.space_group_name_H-M   'P 1'
#
loop_
_entity.id
_entity.type
_entity.pdbx_description
1 polymer ?
#
loop_
_entity_poly.entity_id
_entity_poly.type
_entity_poly.pdbx_seq_one_letter_code
_entity_poly.pdbx_strand_id
1 'polypeptide(L)'
;MINLSRYLATSLLIVGLFSSSPLRAQEAIEDDTQILFVFDASNSMNAFWEGNRKITVATRLLSESLDELYGVPGLQLGLRVYGHQTKFIHGEQDCDDTELVVPFSTGNNLVVKRALSRIQARGTTPIARSLERAAEDFKPGDGRKVIVLITDGIEACDEDPCAVSTMLQARGIIVKPFIIGIGLEEQFKETFRCVGNFFDATDSETFREVLDIVIEQAMHDTTYEIDLLDPSGAHESNVAVTLRDRHSGEVMQQFIHTLNQSMLPDTMHIDPVPTYDVTIHTLPPLVRDSIRFNARSHNSLVFEGVEQGTIRAEFARNERNEYGDLHVLVSESKSQIPVHSFEINAAVKFLTGTYDVYFPTAPPTWIRNVVVRNGQIAPVIIPQPGHLQLDASAAGYGTILSANGEVVYKFDVGNPSGRLILQPGKYTLLFRARSANSSEYTVTKQFSIVSGKTHHLSIHG
;
A
#
# COMPACT_ATOMS: atom_id res chain seq x y z
N MET A 1 -19.17 -52.35 -79.86
CA MET A 1 -18.64 -53.54 -79.16
C MET A 1 -17.96 -53.07 -77.89
N ILE A 2 -18.23 -53.80 -76.79
CA ILE A 2 -17.70 -53.70 -75.43
C ILE A 2 -18.49 -52.77 -74.49
N ASN A 3 -19.03 -53.43 -73.45
CA ASN A 3 -19.95 -53.01 -72.40
C ASN A 3 -19.37 -51.97 -71.43
N LEU A 4 -20.25 -51.14 -70.84
CA LEU A 4 -19.99 -50.59 -69.51
C LEU A 4 -21.24 -50.70 -68.63
N SER A 5 -21.08 -51.42 -67.52
CA SER A 5 -22.11 -51.85 -66.58
C SER A 5 -22.24 -50.88 -65.39
N ARG A 6 -23.51 -50.65 -65.03
CA ARG A 6 -24.11 -50.19 -63.76
C ARG A 6 -23.23 -50.25 -62.49
N TYR A 7 -23.30 -49.19 -61.67
CA TYR A 7 -23.18 -49.29 -60.21
C TYR A 7 -24.23 -48.44 -59.48
N LEU A 8 -24.85 -49.07 -58.49
CA LEU A 8 -25.87 -48.60 -57.56
C LEU A 8 -25.28 -47.60 -56.55
N ALA A 9 -26.06 -46.57 -56.20
CA ALA A 9 -25.75 -45.62 -55.14
C ALA A 9 -26.14 -46.16 -53.76
N THR A 10 -25.16 -46.29 -52.86
CA THR A 10 -25.36 -46.53 -51.42
C THR A 10 -25.12 -45.24 -50.65
N SER A 11 -26.15 -44.77 -49.95
CA SER A 11 -26.11 -43.65 -49.00
C SER A 11 -25.55 -44.13 -47.66
N LEU A 12 -24.48 -43.51 -47.17
CA LEU A 12 -23.87 -43.80 -45.87
C LEU A 12 -24.00 -42.57 -44.97
N LEU A 13 -24.82 -42.70 -43.94
CA LEU A 13 -25.10 -41.72 -42.90
C LEU A 13 -23.95 -41.72 -41.87
N ILE A 14 -23.16 -40.64 -41.81
CA ILE A 14 -22.09 -40.47 -40.81
C ILE A 14 -22.69 -39.81 -39.56
N VAL A 15 -22.86 -40.60 -38.50
CA VAL A 15 -23.19 -40.12 -37.15
C VAL A 15 -21.87 -39.75 -36.47
N GLY A 16 -21.63 -38.45 -36.29
CA GLY A 16 -20.48 -37.94 -35.54
C GLY A 16 -20.71 -38.10 -34.03
N LEU A 17 -19.88 -38.92 -33.39
CA LEU A 17 -19.78 -38.99 -31.93
C LEU A 17 -19.15 -37.69 -31.40
N PHE A 18 -19.94 -36.89 -30.68
CA PHE A 18 -19.42 -35.85 -29.79
C PHE A 18 -19.02 -36.50 -28.46
N SER A 19 -17.72 -36.60 -28.21
CA SER A 19 -17.18 -36.98 -26.91
C SER A 19 -17.33 -35.82 -25.93
N SER A 20 -18.35 -35.88 -25.07
CA SER A 20 -18.51 -35.02 -23.90
C SER A 20 -17.45 -35.37 -22.86
N SER A 21 -16.41 -34.54 -22.76
CA SER A 21 -15.52 -34.57 -21.60
C SER A 21 -16.25 -33.92 -20.42
N PRO A 22 -16.35 -34.57 -19.24
CA PRO A 22 -16.92 -33.91 -18.08
C PRO A 22 -16.03 -32.74 -17.69
N LEU A 23 -16.63 -31.55 -17.61
CA LEU A 23 -16.05 -30.37 -17.01
C LEU A 23 -15.77 -30.71 -15.54
N ARG A 24 -14.50 -30.91 -15.19
CA ARG A 24 -14.08 -31.08 -13.81
C ARG A 24 -14.30 -29.70 -13.16
N ALA A 25 -15.36 -29.56 -12.38
CA ALA A 25 -15.52 -28.42 -11.50
C ALA A 25 -14.26 -28.34 -10.64
N GLN A 26 -13.52 -27.26 -10.79
CA GLN A 26 -12.48 -26.89 -9.84
C GLN A 26 -13.23 -26.70 -8.51
N GLU A 27 -13.06 -27.62 -7.55
CA GLU A 27 -13.44 -27.33 -6.16
C GLU A 27 -12.72 -26.04 -5.81
N ALA A 28 -13.49 -24.99 -5.56
CA ALA A 28 -12.96 -23.80 -4.92
C ALA A 28 -12.30 -24.28 -3.63
N ILE A 29 -11.01 -24.02 -3.49
CA ILE A 29 -10.34 -24.16 -2.20
C ILE A 29 -11.04 -23.13 -1.32
N GLU A 30 -12.01 -23.58 -0.50
CA GLU A 30 -12.54 -22.74 0.57
C GLU A 30 -11.35 -22.40 1.46
N ASP A 31 -11.01 -21.11 1.51
CA ASP A 31 -9.92 -20.61 2.33
C ASP A 31 -10.39 -20.62 3.78
N ASP A 32 -10.36 -21.81 4.39
CA ASP A 32 -10.99 -22.08 5.67
C ASP A 32 -10.34 -21.26 6.79
N THR A 33 -11.11 -20.35 7.39
CA THR A 33 -10.67 -19.61 8.58
C THR A 33 -10.88 -20.46 9.82
N GLN A 34 -9.81 -20.70 10.58
CA GLN A 34 -9.81 -21.42 11.84
C GLN A 34 -9.67 -20.43 13.00
N ILE A 35 -10.69 -20.33 13.84
CA ILE A 35 -10.66 -19.52 15.07
C ILE A 35 -10.60 -20.46 16.28
N LEU A 36 -9.51 -20.38 17.05
CA LEU A 36 -9.38 -21.03 18.34
C LEU A 36 -9.66 -20.03 19.45
N PHE A 37 -10.70 -20.27 20.24
CA PHE A 37 -10.88 -19.56 21.50
C PHE A 37 -9.99 -20.20 22.55
N VAL A 38 -9.08 -19.41 23.14
CA VAL A 38 -8.26 -19.82 24.29
C VAL A 38 -8.83 -19.11 25.50
N PHE A 39 -9.53 -19.86 26.35
CA PHE A 39 -10.40 -19.31 27.39
C PHE A 39 -9.82 -19.54 28.79
N ASP A 40 -9.69 -18.45 29.54
CA ASP A 40 -9.24 -18.45 30.93
C ASP A 40 -10.33 -18.97 31.88
N ALA A 41 -10.01 -20.07 32.56
CA ALA A 41 -10.78 -20.61 33.66
C ALA A 41 -9.92 -20.75 34.92
N SER A 42 -8.91 -19.90 35.08
CA SER A 42 -8.10 -19.84 36.29
C SER A 42 -8.90 -19.27 37.47
N ASN A 43 -8.35 -19.39 38.68
CA ASN A 43 -9.04 -18.98 39.89
C ASN A 43 -9.33 -17.47 39.95
N SER A 44 -8.55 -16.60 39.28
CA SER A 44 -8.79 -15.15 39.22
C SER A 44 -10.14 -14.80 38.59
N MET A 45 -10.60 -15.62 37.63
CA MET A 45 -11.89 -15.47 36.94
C MET A 45 -13.11 -15.63 37.87
N ASN A 46 -12.93 -16.07 39.12
CA ASN A 46 -13.97 -16.04 40.15
C ASN A 46 -14.23 -14.65 40.74
N ALA A 47 -13.35 -13.68 40.50
CA ALA A 47 -13.52 -12.30 40.95
C ALA A 47 -14.78 -11.67 40.33
N PHE A 48 -15.30 -10.63 41.00
CA PHE A 48 -16.46 -9.89 40.53
C PHE A 48 -16.06 -8.71 39.65
N TRP A 49 -16.83 -8.49 38.59
CA TRP A 49 -16.77 -7.35 37.69
C TRP A 49 -18.21 -6.99 37.29
N GLU A 50 -18.59 -5.71 37.43
CA GLU A 50 -19.96 -5.22 37.22
C GLU A 50 -21.05 -6.05 37.93
N GLY A 51 -20.79 -6.46 39.17
CA GLY A 51 -21.74 -7.22 39.99
C GLY A 51 -21.88 -8.70 39.62
N ASN A 52 -21.19 -9.18 38.59
CA ASN A 52 -21.19 -10.59 38.17
C ASN A 52 -19.76 -11.18 38.29
N ARG A 53 -19.62 -12.51 38.32
CA ARG A 53 -18.28 -13.11 38.24
C ARG A 53 -17.70 -12.94 36.83
N LYS A 54 -16.41 -12.65 36.70
CA LYS A 54 -15.73 -12.50 35.41
C LYS A 54 -15.96 -13.71 34.50
N ILE A 55 -15.85 -14.93 35.05
CA ILE A 55 -16.14 -16.17 34.32
C ILE A 55 -17.56 -16.22 33.75
N THR A 56 -18.55 -15.74 34.50
CA THR A 56 -19.96 -15.70 34.06
C THR A 56 -20.13 -14.71 32.92
N VAL A 57 -19.48 -13.55 33.01
CA VAL A 57 -19.55 -12.50 31.99
C VAL A 57 -18.86 -12.97 30.70
N ALA A 58 -17.64 -13.50 30.80
CA ALA A 58 -16.87 -14.05 29.70
C ALA A 58 -17.63 -15.18 28.96
N THR A 59 -18.18 -16.13 29.73
CA THR A 59 -18.95 -17.26 29.19
C THR A 59 -20.18 -16.79 28.43
N ARG A 60 -20.93 -15.83 29.00
CA ARG A 60 -22.13 -15.28 28.38
C ARG A 60 -21.79 -14.57 27.08
N LEU A 61 -20.80 -13.69 27.09
CA LEU A 61 -20.47 -12.85 25.94
C LEU A 61 -19.87 -13.67 24.80
N LEU A 62 -18.94 -14.58 25.10
CA LEU A 62 -18.45 -15.51 24.08
C LEU A 62 -19.60 -16.38 23.53
N SER A 63 -20.55 -16.78 24.36
CA SER A 63 -21.74 -17.47 23.86
C SER A 63 -22.58 -16.56 22.96
N GLU A 64 -22.81 -15.30 23.29
CA GLU A 64 -23.57 -14.38 22.43
C GLU A 64 -22.88 -14.20 21.06
N SER A 65 -21.58 -13.89 21.02
CA SER A 65 -20.85 -13.74 19.75
C SER A 65 -20.78 -15.04 18.92
N LEU A 66 -20.79 -16.22 19.58
CA LEU A 66 -20.88 -17.50 18.89
C LEU A 66 -22.22 -17.70 18.13
N ASP A 67 -23.30 -17.02 18.51
CA ASP A 67 -24.56 -17.06 17.73
C ASP A 67 -24.40 -16.36 16.39
N GLU A 68 -23.64 -15.28 16.33
CA GLU A 68 -23.40 -14.50 15.11
C GLU A 68 -22.51 -15.21 14.10
N LEU A 69 -21.68 -16.11 14.60
CA LEU A 69 -20.80 -16.97 13.80
C LEU A 69 -21.51 -18.21 13.26
N TYR A 70 -22.79 -18.41 13.56
CA TYR A 70 -23.50 -19.61 13.13
C TYR A 70 -23.74 -19.61 11.62
N GLY A 71 -23.30 -20.68 10.95
CA GLY A 71 -23.56 -20.89 9.53
C GLY A 71 -22.68 -20.08 8.58
N VAL A 72 -21.61 -19.45 9.07
CA VAL A 72 -20.63 -18.79 8.22
C VAL A 72 -19.84 -19.86 7.42
N PRO A 73 -19.90 -19.85 6.07
CA PRO A 73 -19.16 -20.80 5.24
C PRO A 73 -17.65 -20.67 5.44
N GLY A 74 -16.91 -21.78 5.35
CA GLY A 74 -15.45 -21.79 5.52
C GLY A 74 -14.95 -21.48 6.94
N LEU A 75 -15.82 -21.36 7.95
CA LEU A 75 -15.42 -21.11 9.34
C LEU A 75 -15.35 -22.39 10.17
N GLN A 76 -14.20 -22.62 10.79
CA GLN A 76 -14.01 -23.69 11.78
C GLN A 76 -13.69 -23.10 13.15
N LEU A 77 -14.39 -23.56 14.18
CA LEU A 77 -14.20 -23.07 15.55
C LEU A 77 -13.66 -24.17 16.45
N GLY A 78 -12.73 -23.80 17.33
CA GLY A 78 -12.23 -24.64 18.42
C GLY A 78 -12.29 -23.93 19.76
N LEU A 79 -12.20 -24.68 20.85
CA LEU A 79 -12.11 -24.16 22.20
C LEU A 79 -11.02 -24.89 22.98
N ARG A 80 -9.97 -24.15 23.35
CA ARG A 80 -8.99 -24.55 24.35
C ARG A 80 -9.26 -23.79 25.64
N VAL A 81 -9.13 -24.48 26.77
CA VAL A 81 -9.41 -23.92 28.09
C VAL A 81 -8.21 -24.22 28.99
N TYR A 82 -7.82 -23.26 29.82
CA TYR A 82 -6.79 -23.47 30.82
C TYR A 82 -7.27 -23.12 32.22
N GLY A 83 -6.67 -23.77 33.22
CA GLY A 83 -7.02 -23.59 34.63
C GLY A 83 -8.35 -24.23 35.05
N HIS A 84 -9.02 -25.04 34.22
CA HIS A 84 -10.32 -25.65 34.58
C HIS A 84 -10.21 -27.05 35.18
N GLN A 85 -9.06 -27.73 35.10
CA GLN A 85 -8.94 -29.12 35.52
C GLN A 85 -8.53 -29.22 36.98
N THR A 86 -7.52 -28.44 37.36
CA THR A 86 -6.83 -28.60 38.64
C THR A 86 -7.24 -27.48 39.59
N LYS A 87 -7.48 -27.83 40.86
CA LYS A 87 -7.86 -26.84 41.86
C LYS A 87 -6.64 -26.02 42.26
N PHE A 88 -6.76 -24.70 42.26
CA PHE A 88 -5.72 -23.79 42.72
C PHE A 88 -5.39 -24.05 44.20
N ILE A 89 -4.11 -24.34 44.45
CA ILE A 89 -3.53 -24.47 45.79
C ILE A 89 -2.30 -23.57 45.82
N HIS A 90 -2.22 -22.71 46.84
CA HIS A 90 -1.13 -21.75 46.94
C HIS A 90 0.23 -22.46 47.06
N GLY A 91 1.13 -22.21 46.11
CA GLY A 91 2.46 -22.84 46.05
C GLY A 91 2.50 -24.17 45.27
N GLU A 92 1.37 -24.65 44.77
CA GLU A 92 1.26 -25.84 43.92
C GLU A 92 0.60 -25.44 42.60
N GLN A 93 1.42 -24.92 41.68
CA GLN A 93 0.95 -24.46 40.37
C GLN A 93 0.96 -25.62 39.38
N ASP A 94 -0.20 -25.92 38.79
CA ASP A 94 -0.28 -26.80 37.62
C ASP A 94 -0.17 -25.96 36.34
N CYS A 95 1.05 -25.90 35.80
CA CYS A 95 1.36 -25.13 34.60
C CYS A 95 1.07 -25.88 33.29
N ASP A 96 0.67 -27.16 33.39
CA ASP A 96 0.26 -27.98 32.26
C ASP A 96 -1.29 -28.05 32.15
N ASP A 97 -2.04 -27.35 33.01
CA ASP A 97 -3.52 -27.31 32.99
C ASP A 97 -4.05 -26.50 31.80
N THR A 98 -4.00 -27.12 30.61
CA THR A 98 -4.54 -26.61 29.35
C THR A 98 -5.05 -27.74 28.47
N GLU A 99 -6.30 -27.65 28.00
CA GLU A 99 -6.98 -28.72 27.25
C GLU A 99 -7.71 -28.17 26.03
N LEU A 100 -7.59 -28.85 24.88
CA LEU A 100 -8.48 -28.64 23.75
C LEU A 100 -9.83 -29.32 24.02
N VAL A 101 -10.74 -28.59 24.68
CA VAL A 101 -12.06 -29.09 25.09
C VAL A 101 -12.98 -29.32 23.89
N VAL A 102 -12.89 -28.47 22.86
CA VAL A 102 -13.65 -28.64 21.62
C VAL A 102 -12.69 -28.57 20.43
N PRO A 103 -12.46 -29.68 19.72
CA PRO A 103 -11.68 -29.67 18.48
C PRO A 103 -12.34 -28.86 17.36
N PHE A 104 -11.52 -28.41 16.41
CA PHE A 104 -11.98 -27.66 15.24
C PHE A 104 -13.02 -28.42 14.41
N SER A 105 -14.17 -27.78 14.20
CA SER A 105 -15.21 -28.25 13.29
C SER A 105 -16.00 -27.08 12.73
N THR A 106 -16.56 -27.25 11.54
CA THR A 106 -17.52 -26.31 10.94
C THR A 106 -18.85 -26.38 11.67
N GLY A 107 -19.51 -25.24 11.89
CA GLY A 107 -20.87 -25.17 12.46
C GLY A 107 -21.03 -25.73 13.87
N ASN A 108 -19.95 -25.86 14.65
CA ASN A 108 -19.96 -26.44 16.00
C ASN A 108 -20.18 -25.41 17.11
N ASN A 109 -20.71 -24.21 16.79
CA ASN A 109 -20.95 -23.11 17.73
C ASN A 109 -21.72 -23.57 18.97
N LEU A 110 -22.77 -24.39 18.78
CA LEU A 110 -23.58 -24.95 19.87
C LEU A 110 -22.79 -25.92 20.78
N VAL A 111 -21.80 -26.62 20.23
CA VAL A 111 -20.91 -27.51 20.99
C VAL A 111 -19.98 -26.68 21.86
N VAL A 112 -19.38 -25.63 21.29
CA VAL A 112 -18.54 -24.67 22.03
C VAL A 112 -19.34 -24.02 23.16
N LYS A 113 -20.54 -23.52 22.88
CA LYS A 113 -21.45 -22.96 23.90
C LYS A 113 -21.73 -23.91 25.06
N ARG A 114 -22.04 -25.17 24.75
CA ARG A 114 -22.34 -26.19 25.76
C ARG A 114 -21.10 -26.55 26.59
N ALA A 115 -19.92 -26.53 25.98
CA ALA A 115 -18.67 -26.70 26.71
C ALA A 115 -18.47 -25.52 27.69
N LEU A 116 -18.58 -24.28 27.19
CA LEU A 116 -18.46 -23.07 28.00
C LEU A 116 -19.39 -23.06 29.21
N SER A 117 -20.65 -23.46 29.05
CA SER A 117 -21.63 -23.49 30.15
C SER A 117 -21.29 -24.48 31.28
N ARG A 118 -20.31 -25.37 31.09
CA ARG A 118 -19.87 -26.38 32.07
C ARG A 118 -18.52 -26.05 32.70
N ILE A 119 -17.80 -25.08 32.15
CA ILE A 119 -16.48 -24.69 32.64
C ILE A 119 -16.65 -23.98 33.99
N GLN A 120 -15.71 -24.25 34.89
CA GLN A 120 -15.63 -23.60 36.19
C GLN A 120 -14.22 -23.05 36.38
N ALA A 121 -14.15 -21.83 36.91
CA ALA A 121 -12.89 -21.19 37.26
C ALA A 121 -12.25 -21.89 38.47
N ARG A 122 -11.08 -22.54 38.31
CA ARG A 122 -10.50 -23.42 39.35
C ARG A 122 -9.01 -23.22 39.63
N GLY A 123 -8.17 -23.10 38.61
CA GLY A 123 -6.75 -23.44 38.64
C GLY A 123 -5.81 -22.26 38.41
N THR A 124 -4.60 -22.56 37.94
CA THR A 124 -3.54 -21.60 37.63
C THR A 124 -3.75 -20.98 36.23
N THR A 125 -3.01 -19.92 35.90
CA THR A 125 -3.11 -19.16 34.64
C THR A 125 -1.87 -19.40 33.73
N PRO A 126 -1.76 -20.58 33.04
CA PRO A 126 -0.64 -20.88 32.14
C PRO A 126 -0.88 -20.37 30.71
N ILE A 127 -0.71 -19.07 30.46
CA ILE A 127 -1.06 -18.41 29.18
C ILE A 127 -0.08 -18.86 28.08
N ALA A 128 1.22 -18.73 28.31
CA ALA A 128 2.29 -19.07 27.38
C ALA A 128 2.19 -20.53 26.93
N ARG A 129 2.09 -21.47 27.87
CA ARG A 129 1.87 -22.89 27.58
C ARG A 129 0.61 -23.13 26.77
N SER A 130 -0.48 -22.46 27.10
CA SER A 130 -1.75 -22.58 26.36
C SER A 130 -1.65 -22.07 24.93
N LEU A 131 -0.95 -20.96 24.70
CA LEU A 131 -0.67 -20.41 23.37
C LEU A 131 0.27 -21.32 22.55
N GLU A 132 1.26 -21.92 23.20
CA GLU A 132 2.15 -22.89 22.55
C GLU A 132 1.37 -24.12 22.08
N ARG A 133 0.53 -24.71 22.96
CA ARG A 133 -0.33 -25.86 22.63
C ARG A 133 -1.40 -25.52 21.59
N ALA A 134 -1.96 -24.32 21.64
CA ALA A 134 -2.89 -23.81 20.64
C ALA A 134 -2.31 -23.86 19.22
N ALA A 135 -0.99 -23.65 19.06
CA ALA A 135 -0.32 -23.76 17.78
C ALA A 135 -0.44 -25.17 17.16
N GLU A 136 -0.45 -26.20 18.02
CA GLU A 136 -0.49 -27.62 17.65
C GLU A 136 -1.92 -28.08 17.31
N ASP A 137 -2.94 -27.34 17.77
CA ASP A 137 -4.35 -27.68 17.58
C ASP A 137 -4.86 -27.34 16.18
N PHE A 138 -4.24 -26.36 15.49
CA PHE A 138 -4.66 -25.94 14.17
C PHE A 138 -4.50 -27.07 13.14
N LYS A 139 -5.54 -27.28 12.33
CA LYS A 139 -5.46 -28.24 11.23
C LYS A 139 -4.44 -27.75 10.18
N PRO A 140 -3.70 -28.67 9.55
CA PRO A 140 -2.81 -28.34 8.44
C PRO A 140 -3.63 -27.76 7.27
N GLY A 141 -3.05 -26.79 6.57
CA GLY A 141 -3.70 -26.07 5.50
C GLY A 141 -3.24 -24.61 5.46
N ASP A 142 -3.54 -23.98 4.33
CA ASP A 142 -3.21 -22.57 4.02
C ASP A 142 -4.25 -21.59 4.59
N GLY A 143 -5.39 -22.12 5.06
CA GLY A 143 -6.44 -21.36 5.71
C GLY A 143 -5.96 -20.58 6.93
N ARG A 144 -6.55 -19.40 7.14
CA ARG A 144 -6.17 -18.44 8.17
C ARG A 144 -6.33 -19.02 9.57
N LYS A 145 -5.36 -18.76 10.45
CA LYS A 145 -5.32 -19.30 11.82
C LYS A 145 -5.33 -18.15 12.81
N VAL A 146 -6.37 -18.06 13.62
CA VAL A 146 -6.56 -16.99 14.59
C VAL A 146 -6.80 -17.57 15.97
N ILE A 147 -6.08 -17.06 16.96
CA ILE A 147 -6.29 -17.32 18.37
C ILE A 147 -6.98 -16.09 18.97
N VAL A 148 -8.15 -16.28 19.56
CA VAL A 148 -8.80 -15.26 20.40
C VAL A 148 -8.55 -15.67 21.86
N LEU A 149 -7.64 -14.97 22.53
CA LEU A 149 -7.29 -15.22 23.93
C LEU A 149 -8.21 -14.40 24.81
N ILE A 150 -9.03 -15.05 25.64
CA ILE A 150 -9.89 -14.38 26.63
C ILE A 150 -9.30 -14.62 28.01
N THR A 151 -8.81 -13.58 28.68
CA THR A 151 -8.14 -13.68 29.99
C THR A 151 -8.41 -12.47 30.88
N ASP A 152 -8.26 -12.62 32.20
CA ASP A 152 -8.37 -11.51 33.15
C ASP A 152 -7.07 -11.18 33.88
N GLY A 153 -5.98 -11.86 33.56
CA GLY A 153 -4.81 -11.89 34.43
C GLY A 153 -3.49 -12.05 33.68
N ILE A 154 -2.41 -11.88 34.45
CA ILE A 154 -1.02 -12.08 34.02
C ILE A 154 -0.69 -13.57 34.12
N GLU A 155 0.24 -14.01 33.28
CA GLU A 155 0.91 -15.31 33.39
C GLU A 155 1.31 -15.66 34.84
N ALA A 156 1.00 -16.89 35.25
CA ALA A 156 1.30 -17.37 36.59
C ALA A 156 2.38 -18.46 36.61
N CYS A 157 2.94 -18.87 35.46
CA CYS A 157 3.81 -20.04 35.32
C CYS A 157 5.26 -19.78 34.90
N ASP A 158 5.82 -18.61 35.23
CA ASP A 158 7.23 -18.22 34.93
C ASP A 158 7.65 -18.35 33.44
N GLU A 159 6.70 -18.54 32.53
CA GLU A 159 6.89 -18.54 31.08
C GLU A 159 6.66 -17.13 30.50
N ASP A 160 7.02 -16.93 29.22
CA ASP A 160 6.90 -15.63 28.55
C ASP A 160 5.85 -15.66 27.42
N PRO A 161 4.62 -15.14 27.65
CA PRO A 161 3.58 -15.06 26.62
C PRO A 161 3.98 -14.20 25.41
N CYS A 162 4.84 -13.19 25.59
CA CYS A 162 5.32 -12.33 24.51
C CYS A 162 6.18 -13.13 23.53
N ALA A 163 7.10 -13.93 24.06
CA ALA A 163 7.98 -14.78 23.27
C ALA A 163 7.17 -15.80 22.46
N VAL A 164 6.16 -16.43 23.08
CA VAL A 164 5.28 -17.38 22.40
C VAL A 164 4.43 -16.70 21.34
N SER A 165 3.86 -15.52 21.60
CA SER A 165 3.10 -14.78 20.59
C SER A 165 3.95 -14.42 19.37
N THR A 166 5.19 -13.98 19.59
CA THR A 166 6.12 -13.66 18.50
C THR A 166 6.40 -14.90 17.64
N MET A 167 6.58 -16.06 18.27
CA MET A 167 6.73 -17.34 17.55
C MET A 167 5.47 -17.69 16.74
N LEU A 168 4.27 -17.49 17.28
CA LEU A 168 3.01 -17.76 16.60
C LEU A 168 2.81 -16.87 15.37
N GLN A 169 3.09 -15.57 15.52
CA GLN A 169 3.02 -14.61 14.41
C GLN A 169 4.00 -14.99 13.29
N ALA A 170 5.22 -15.44 13.63
CA ALA A 170 6.18 -15.93 12.66
C ALA A 170 5.73 -17.19 11.90
N ARG A 171 4.74 -17.93 12.45
CA ARG A 171 4.09 -19.09 11.81
C ARG A 171 2.80 -18.73 11.08
N GLY A 172 2.47 -17.44 10.97
CA GLY A 172 1.22 -16.97 10.35
C GLY A 172 -0.02 -17.19 11.21
N ILE A 173 0.14 -17.42 12.52
CA ILE A 173 -0.97 -17.54 13.47
C ILE A 173 -1.17 -16.18 14.14
N ILE A 174 -2.35 -15.61 13.96
CA ILE A 174 -2.70 -14.29 14.50
C ILE A 174 -3.21 -14.47 15.92
N VAL A 175 -2.64 -13.75 16.88
CA VAL A 175 -3.11 -13.76 18.28
C VAL A 175 -3.82 -12.44 18.57
N LYS A 176 -5.06 -12.55 19.06
CA LYS A 176 -5.92 -11.43 19.45
C LYS A 176 -6.22 -11.54 20.95
N PRO A 177 -5.43 -10.87 21.82
CA PRO A 177 -5.68 -10.87 23.25
C PRO A 177 -6.89 -10.00 23.61
N PHE A 178 -7.74 -10.52 24.48
CA PHE A 178 -8.94 -9.88 24.96
C PHE A 178 -9.05 -9.99 26.48
N ILE A 179 -9.10 -8.83 27.13
CA ILE A 179 -8.78 -8.70 28.54
C ILE A 179 -10.03 -8.29 29.33
N ILE A 180 -10.33 -9.02 30.41
CA ILE A 180 -11.51 -8.79 31.25
C ILE A 180 -11.15 -8.11 32.56
N GLY A 181 -11.74 -6.93 32.80
CA GLY A 181 -11.78 -6.33 34.13
C GLY A 181 -10.40 -5.96 34.69
N ILE A 182 -9.41 -5.74 33.83
CA ILE A 182 -8.16 -5.09 34.20
C ILE A 182 -8.43 -3.59 34.14
N GLY A 183 -8.91 -3.02 35.24
CA GLY A 183 -9.11 -1.58 35.31
C GLY A 183 -7.81 -0.83 35.04
N LEU A 184 -7.86 0.20 34.17
CA LEU A 184 -7.02 1.39 33.92
C LEU A 184 -5.59 1.52 34.50
N GLU A 185 -4.91 0.46 34.90
CA GLU A 185 -3.54 0.51 35.38
C GLU A 185 -2.58 0.21 34.22
N GLU A 186 -1.86 1.25 33.79
CA GLU A 186 -0.96 1.25 32.63
C GLU A 186 0.07 0.10 32.65
N GLN A 187 0.48 -0.35 33.83
CA GLN A 187 1.42 -1.46 34.02
C GLN A 187 0.91 -2.79 33.44
N PHE A 188 -0.39 -3.07 33.53
CA PHE A 188 -0.97 -4.30 32.98
C PHE A 188 -1.13 -4.20 31.46
N LYS A 189 -1.44 -3.00 30.94
CA LYS A 189 -1.58 -2.75 29.50
C LYS A 189 -0.27 -3.00 28.75
N GLU A 190 0.84 -2.50 29.28
CA GLU A 190 2.16 -2.70 28.68
C GLU A 190 2.57 -4.19 28.63
N THR A 191 2.10 -5.00 29.59
CA THR A 191 2.44 -6.43 29.65
C THR A 191 1.81 -7.22 28.50
N PHE A 192 0.67 -6.78 27.96
CA PHE A 192 -0.05 -7.50 26.88
C PHE A 192 0.19 -6.95 25.48
N ARG A 193 0.77 -5.75 25.33
CA ARG A 193 1.09 -5.17 24.01
C ARG A 193 1.96 -6.07 23.14
N CYS A 194 2.86 -6.83 23.77
CA CYS A 194 3.74 -7.77 23.08
C CYS A 194 2.99 -9.01 22.53
N VAL A 195 1.86 -9.38 23.15
CA VAL A 195 1.05 -10.53 22.74
C VAL A 195 0.22 -10.18 21.51
N GLY A 196 -0.19 -8.92 21.38
CA GLY A 196 -0.90 -8.38 20.23
C GLY A 196 -1.62 -7.09 20.60
N ASN A 197 -2.35 -6.52 19.63
CA ASN A 197 -3.30 -5.46 19.92
C ASN A 197 -4.37 -6.03 20.85
N PHE A 198 -4.37 -5.57 22.10
CA PHE A 198 -5.35 -5.98 23.10
C PHE A 198 -6.51 -5.02 23.09
N PHE A 199 -7.66 -5.52 23.53
CA PHE A 199 -8.83 -4.70 23.72
C PHE A 199 -9.29 -4.81 25.17
N ASP A 200 -9.53 -3.64 25.76
CA ASP A 200 -9.98 -3.47 27.15
C ASP A 200 -11.47 -3.16 27.12
N ALA A 201 -12.26 -4.04 27.72
CA ALA A 201 -13.67 -3.77 27.92
C ALA A 201 -13.90 -3.23 29.32
N THR A 202 -14.39 -2.00 29.39
CA THR A 202 -14.73 -1.34 30.66
C THR A 202 -16.08 -1.79 31.22
N ASP A 203 -16.94 -2.31 30.36
CA ASP A 203 -18.28 -2.80 30.67
C ASP A 203 -18.70 -3.91 29.69
N SER A 204 -19.80 -4.59 30.01
CA SER A 204 -20.28 -5.72 29.22
C SER A 204 -20.82 -5.42 27.82
N GLU A 205 -21.20 -4.17 27.51
CA GLU A 205 -21.66 -3.76 26.18
C GLU A 205 -20.46 -3.51 25.26
N THR A 206 -19.50 -2.73 25.75
CA THR A 206 -18.20 -2.51 25.09
C THR A 206 -17.48 -3.84 24.83
N PHE A 207 -17.56 -4.80 25.76
CA PHE A 207 -16.98 -6.14 25.57
C PHE A 207 -17.59 -6.88 24.38
N ARG A 208 -18.91 -6.75 24.16
CA ARG A 208 -19.58 -7.41 23.04
C ARG A 208 -19.11 -6.81 21.72
N GLU A 209 -19.19 -5.49 21.57
CA GLU A 209 -18.78 -4.78 20.35
C GLU A 209 -17.35 -5.11 19.94
N VAL A 210 -16.44 -5.12 20.93
CA VAL A 210 -15.04 -5.43 20.71
C VAL A 210 -14.82 -6.89 20.31
N LEU A 211 -15.50 -7.84 20.95
CA LEU A 211 -15.38 -9.25 20.62
C LEU A 211 -15.87 -9.51 19.19
N ASP A 212 -16.96 -8.84 18.79
CA ASP A 212 -17.50 -8.92 17.44
C ASP A 212 -16.49 -8.35 16.43
N ILE A 213 -15.89 -7.19 16.70
CA ILE A 213 -14.80 -6.61 15.89
C ILE A 213 -13.62 -7.58 15.73
N VAL A 214 -13.17 -8.21 16.82
CA VAL A 214 -12.04 -9.14 16.79
C VAL A 214 -12.36 -10.35 15.92
N ILE A 215 -13.59 -10.84 16.01
CA ILE A 215 -14.09 -11.93 15.18
C ILE A 215 -14.19 -11.50 13.71
N GLU A 216 -14.72 -10.31 13.40
CA GLU A 216 -14.75 -9.76 12.02
C GLU A 216 -13.34 -9.63 11.42
N GLN A 217 -12.40 -9.06 12.18
CA GLN A 217 -10.99 -8.98 11.77
C GLN A 217 -10.36 -10.36 11.56
N ALA A 218 -10.79 -11.36 12.32
CA ALA A 218 -10.38 -12.73 12.15
C ALA A 218 -10.95 -13.33 10.84
N MET A 219 -12.17 -12.93 10.46
CA MET A 219 -12.94 -13.44 9.32
C MET A 219 -12.68 -12.74 7.99
N HIS A 220 -12.12 -11.52 7.96
CA HIS A 220 -11.92 -10.74 6.73
C HIS A 220 -13.21 -10.53 5.90
N ASP A 221 -14.38 -10.46 6.54
CA ASP A 221 -15.66 -10.32 5.84
C ASP A 221 -15.94 -8.90 5.31
N THR A 222 -15.13 -7.92 5.70
CA THR A 222 -15.18 -6.57 5.11
C THR A 222 -14.26 -6.49 3.90
N THR A 223 -14.86 -6.18 2.76
CA THR A 223 -14.13 -6.00 1.50
C THR A 223 -14.34 -4.61 0.94
N TYR A 224 -13.44 -4.21 0.06
CA TYR A 224 -13.58 -2.99 -0.70
C TYR A 224 -12.99 -3.10 -2.10
N GLU A 225 -13.43 -2.21 -2.96
CA GLU A 225 -12.83 -1.92 -4.25
C GLU A 225 -12.58 -0.42 -4.41
N ILE A 226 -11.66 -0.06 -5.29
CA ILE A 226 -11.42 1.34 -5.67
C ILE A 226 -11.70 1.49 -7.16
N ASP A 227 -12.68 2.32 -7.47
CA ASP A 227 -13.04 2.70 -8.82
C ASP A 227 -12.34 4.01 -9.17
N LEU A 228 -11.42 3.97 -10.13
CA LEU A 228 -10.80 5.16 -10.70
C LEU A 228 -11.53 5.46 -12.01
N LEU A 229 -12.44 6.43 -12.02
CA LEU A 229 -13.34 6.67 -13.16
C LEU A 229 -13.04 7.98 -13.88
N ASP A 230 -13.05 7.90 -15.21
CA ASP A 230 -13.08 9.09 -16.07
C ASP A 230 -14.53 9.61 -16.29
N PRO A 231 -14.74 10.79 -16.92
CA PRO A 231 -16.06 11.39 -17.08
C PRO A 231 -16.96 10.62 -18.07
N SER A 232 -16.39 9.68 -18.82
CA SER A 232 -17.14 8.77 -19.68
C SER A 232 -17.57 7.49 -18.95
N GLY A 233 -17.08 7.28 -17.72
CA GLY A 233 -17.29 6.08 -16.91
C GLY A 233 -16.29 4.95 -17.21
N ALA A 234 -15.22 5.23 -17.95
CA ALA A 234 -14.15 4.27 -18.18
C ALA A 234 -13.20 4.21 -16.98
N HIS A 235 -12.66 3.03 -16.69
CA HIS A 235 -11.74 2.82 -15.58
C HIS A 235 -10.30 3.17 -15.96
N GLU A 236 -9.65 3.95 -15.10
CA GLU A 236 -8.21 4.13 -15.03
C GLU A 236 -7.58 3.06 -14.13
N SER A 237 -6.29 2.79 -14.32
CA SER A 237 -5.55 1.79 -13.56
C SER A 237 -4.04 2.00 -13.64
N ASN A 238 -3.27 1.09 -13.03
CA ASN A 238 -1.81 1.11 -12.96
C ASN A 238 -1.26 2.34 -12.22
N VAL A 239 -1.99 2.79 -11.20
CA VAL A 239 -1.59 3.89 -10.33
C VAL A 239 -1.39 3.34 -8.92
N ALA A 240 -0.35 3.80 -8.22
CA ALA A 240 -0.14 3.39 -6.84
C ALA A 240 -1.22 3.99 -5.94
N VAL A 241 -1.63 3.23 -4.93
CA VAL A 241 -2.61 3.64 -3.92
C VAL A 241 -2.02 3.41 -2.53
N THR A 242 -2.28 4.34 -1.62
CA THR A 242 -1.97 4.20 -0.19
C THR A 242 -3.24 4.39 0.63
N LEU A 243 -3.46 3.48 1.58
CA LEU A 243 -4.43 3.65 2.66
C LEU A 243 -3.66 3.81 3.97
N ARG A 244 -3.90 4.93 4.65
CA ARG A 244 -3.25 5.27 5.91
C ARG A 244 -4.31 5.40 7.00
N ASP A 245 -4.08 4.83 8.17
CA ASP A 245 -4.91 5.12 9.34
C ASP A 245 -4.71 6.59 9.72
N ARG A 246 -5.81 7.34 9.77
CA ARG A 246 -5.84 8.77 10.06
C ARG A 246 -5.38 9.08 11.49
N HIS A 247 -5.65 8.21 12.46
CA HIS A 247 -5.32 8.46 13.86
C HIS A 247 -3.85 8.20 14.16
N SER A 248 -3.36 7.01 13.80
CA SER A 248 -1.97 6.62 14.03
C SER A 248 -1.00 7.18 12.98
N GLY A 249 -1.48 7.48 11.78
CA GLY A 249 -0.66 7.84 10.63
C GLY A 249 0.05 6.64 9.98
N GLU A 250 -0.22 5.42 10.45
CA GLU A 250 0.38 4.19 9.95
C GLU A 250 -0.14 3.83 8.55
N VAL A 251 0.76 3.36 7.69
CA VAL A 251 0.41 2.89 6.35
C VAL A 251 -0.10 1.47 6.46
N MET A 252 -1.41 1.29 6.24
CA MET A 252 -2.08 0.01 6.41
C MET A 252 -1.94 -0.85 5.15
N GLN A 253 -2.09 -0.23 3.97
CA GLN A 253 -1.99 -0.92 2.69
C GLN A 253 -1.36 -0.02 1.62
N GLN A 254 -0.55 -0.63 0.75
CA GLN A 254 -0.01 -0.01 -0.47
C GLN A 254 0.03 -1.02 -1.60
N PHE A 255 -0.46 -0.62 -2.77
CA PHE A 255 -0.52 -1.50 -3.94
C PHE A 255 -0.58 -0.67 -5.22
N ILE A 256 -0.34 -1.31 -6.36
CA ILE A 256 -0.63 -0.76 -7.68
C ILE A 256 -2.03 -1.22 -8.06
N HIS A 257 -2.93 -0.26 -8.31
CA HIS A 257 -4.28 -0.55 -8.77
C HIS A 257 -4.26 -1.23 -10.15
N THR A 258 -5.10 -2.23 -10.35
CA THR A 258 -5.23 -2.95 -11.62
C THR A 258 -6.70 -3.27 -11.90
N LEU A 259 -6.99 -3.69 -13.13
CA LEU A 259 -8.29 -4.21 -13.54
C LEU A 259 -8.14 -5.67 -13.94
N ASN A 260 -9.18 -6.46 -13.68
CA ASN A 260 -9.26 -7.84 -14.11
C ASN A 260 -9.65 -7.95 -15.61
N GLN A 261 -9.79 -9.18 -16.11
CA GLN A 261 -10.13 -9.44 -17.52
C GLN A 261 -11.49 -8.87 -17.95
N SER A 262 -12.37 -8.56 -17.00
CA SER A 262 -13.68 -7.96 -17.22
C SER A 262 -13.66 -6.44 -17.06
N MET A 263 -12.49 -5.80 -16.96
CA MET A 263 -12.31 -4.35 -16.77
C MET A 263 -12.87 -3.82 -15.45
N LEU A 264 -12.95 -4.67 -14.42
CA LEU A 264 -13.39 -4.29 -13.07
C LEU A 264 -12.18 -4.26 -12.12
N PRO A 265 -12.20 -3.41 -11.08
CA PRO A 265 -11.15 -3.38 -10.07
C PRO A 265 -11.15 -4.67 -9.22
N ASP A 266 -10.03 -4.89 -8.52
CA ASP A 266 -9.93 -6.00 -7.58
C ASP A 266 -10.69 -5.70 -6.29
N THR A 267 -11.31 -6.73 -5.73
CA THR A 267 -11.88 -6.72 -4.39
C THR A 267 -10.81 -7.13 -3.39
N MET A 268 -10.60 -6.31 -2.36
CA MET A 268 -9.59 -6.54 -1.33
C MET A 268 -10.19 -6.47 0.07
N HIS A 269 -9.53 -7.12 1.04
CA HIS A 269 -9.97 -7.11 2.43
C HIS A 269 -9.42 -5.90 3.18
N ILE A 270 -10.20 -5.38 4.13
CA ILE A 270 -9.81 -4.25 4.98
C ILE A 270 -10.34 -4.41 6.40
N ASP A 271 -9.60 -3.87 7.37
CA ASP A 271 -10.08 -3.71 8.74
C ASP A 271 -11.04 -2.50 8.80
N PRO A 272 -12.32 -2.67 9.15
CA PRO A 272 -13.28 -1.57 9.17
C PRO A 272 -13.10 -0.61 10.35
N VAL A 273 -12.30 -0.96 11.38
CA VAL A 273 -12.17 -0.19 12.62
C VAL A 273 -11.50 1.17 12.42
N PRO A 274 -10.35 1.28 11.72
CA PRO A 274 -9.70 2.56 11.53
C PRO A 274 -10.50 3.48 10.60
N THR A 275 -10.29 4.79 10.76
CA THR A 275 -10.69 5.77 9.74
C THR A 275 -9.49 6.03 8.84
N TYR A 276 -9.67 6.00 7.52
CA TYR A 276 -8.58 6.01 6.55
C TYR A 276 -8.47 7.33 5.78
N ASP A 277 -7.23 7.75 5.52
CA ASP A 277 -6.90 8.68 4.44
C ASP A 277 -6.38 7.86 3.25
N VAL A 278 -7.04 8.00 2.10
CA VAL A 278 -6.75 7.26 0.87
C VAL A 278 -6.11 8.19 -0.15
N THR A 279 -4.91 7.84 -0.61
CA THR A 279 -4.15 8.61 -1.61
C THR A 279 -3.99 7.81 -2.89
N ILE A 280 -4.44 8.37 -4.02
CA ILE A 280 -4.14 7.88 -5.35
C ILE A 280 -2.94 8.68 -5.87
N HIS A 281 -1.82 7.99 -6.12
CA HIS A 281 -0.54 8.60 -6.48
C HIS A 281 -0.45 8.98 -7.96
N THR A 282 -1.47 9.68 -8.46
CA THR A 282 -1.40 10.42 -9.72
C THR A 282 -0.46 11.63 -9.59
N LEU A 283 -0.22 12.34 -10.69
CA LEU A 283 0.55 13.59 -10.68
C LEU A 283 -0.34 14.76 -11.13
N PRO A 284 -0.75 15.68 -10.23
CA PRO A 284 -0.57 15.64 -8.76
C PRO A 284 -1.40 14.53 -8.08
N PRO A 285 -1.09 14.17 -6.81
CA PRO A 285 -1.81 13.12 -6.10
C PRO A 285 -3.22 13.55 -5.71
N LEU A 286 -4.17 12.61 -5.78
CA LEU A 286 -5.55 12.80 -5.30
C LEU A 286 -5.68 12.18 -3.90
N VAL A 287 -6.27 12.93 -2.98
CA VAL A 287 -6.45 12.49 -1.59
C VAL A 287 -7.92 12.59 -1.22
N ARG A 288 -8.45 11.52 -0.63
CA ARG A 288 -9.73 11.53 0.09
C ARG A 288 -9.47 11.15 1.54
N ASP A 289 -9.85 12.03 2.44
CA ASP A 289 -9.65 11.83 3.87
C ASP A 289 -10.92 11.31 4.57
N SER A 290 -10.74 10.84 5.81
CA SER A 290 -11.85 10.51 6.70
C SER A 290 -12.79 9.40 6.20
N ILE A 291 -12.26 8.43 5.45
CA ILE A 291 -13.02 7.30 4.91
C ILE A 291 -13.28 6.25 6.00
N ARG A 292 -14.53 5.81 6.11
CA ARG A 292 -14.94 4.70 6.99
C ARG A 292 -15.55 3.60 6.14
N PHE A 293 -15.15 2.37 6.43
CA PHE A 293 -15.69 1.18 5.79
C PHE A 293 -16.82 0.61 6.65
N ASN A 294 -17.90 0.19 6.01
CA ASN A 294 -18.99 -0.51 6.68
C ASN A 294 -18.56 -1.97 6.89
N ALA A 295 -18.51 -2.40 8.16
CA ALA A 295 -18.15 -3.76 8.51
C ALA A 295 -19.07 -4.80 7.84
N ARG A 296 -18.51 -5.98 7.55
CA ARG A 296 -19.20 -7.16 6.98
C ARG A 296 -19.91 -6.90 5.65
N SER A 297 -19.45 -5.90 4.90
CA SER A 297 -20.03 -5.51 3.63
C SER A 297 -18.95 -5.24 2.59
N HIS A 298 -19.37 -5.24 1.33
CA HIS A 298 -18.54 -4.77 0.24
C HIS A 298 -18.67 -3.25 0.10
N ASN A 299 -17.55 -2.55 0.12
CA ASN A 299 -17.47 -1.10 0.06
C ASN A 299 -16.86 -0.65 -1.28
N SER A 300 -17.54 0.23 -2.03
CA SER A 300 -16.97 0.83 -3.25
C SER A 300 -16.48 2.25 -2.96
N LEU A 301 -15.22 2.52 -3.29
CA LEU A 301 -14.62 3.84 -3.22
C LEU A 301 -14.38 4.39 -4.62
N VAL A 302 -15.20 5.37 -5.02
CA VAL A 302 -15.06 6.01 -6.33
C VAL A 302 -14.17 7.25 -6.24
N PHE A 303 -13.18 7.34 -7.12
CA PHE A 303 -12.38 8.53 -7.40
C PHE A 303 -12.66 9.02 -8.82
N GLU A 304 -13.14 10.26 -8.92
CA GLU A 304 -13.32 10.98 -10.18
C GLU A 304 -12.13 11.93 -10.43
N GLY A 305 -11.99 12.45 -11.65
CA GLY A 305 -10.90 13.38 -11.98
C GLY A 305 -9.53 12.70 -12.06
N VAL A 306 -9.52 11.39 -12.28
CA VAL A 306 -8.31 10.55 -12.40
C VAL A 306 -7.78 10.47 -13.83
N GLU A 307 -8.37 11.24 -14.76
CA GLU A 307 -8.02 11.15 -16.18
C GLU A 307 -6.59 11.62 -16.38
N GLN A 308 -5.82 10.86 -17.16
CA GLN A 308 -4.41 11.15 -17.35
C GLN A 308 -4.05 11.34 -18.83
N GLY A 309 -3.23 12.35 -19.08
CA GLY A 309 -2.48 12.48 -20.34
C GLY A 309 -0.99 12.32 -20.08
N THR A 310 -0.20 12.30 -21.14
CA THR A 310 1.25 12.08 -21.04
C THR A 310 2.00 13.33 -21.46
N ILE A 311 2.90 13.83 -20.62
CA ILE A 311 3.88 14.85 -21.05
C ILE A 311 5.12 14.11 -21.55
N ARG A 312 5.55 14.42 -22.76
CA ARG A 312 6.82 13.95 -23.31
C ARG A 312 7.71 15.14 -23.65
N ALA A 313 8.76 15.33 -22.86
CA ALA A 313 9.72 16.40 -23.07
C ALA A 313 10.87 15.88 -23.95
N GLU A 314 11.19 16.55 -25.05
CA GLU A 314 12.19 16.08 -26.00
C GLU A 314 12.93 17.23 -26.70
N PHE A 315 14.13 16.94 -27.20
CA PHE A 315 14.79 17.85 -28.14
C PHE A 315 14.23 17.68 -29.55
N ALA A 316 14.16 18.78 -30.29
CA ALA A 316 13.84 18.72 -31.71
C ALA A 316 14.79 17.72 -32.43
N ARG A 317 14.21 16.83 -33.26
CA ARG A 317 14.90 15.83 -34.11
C ARG A 317 15.48 14.58 -33.40
N ASN A 318 15.14 14.32 -32.14
CA ASN A 318 15.40 13.02 -31.47
C ASN A 318 16.89 12.58 -31.45
N GLU A 319 17.81 13.51 -31.18
CA GLU A 319 19.25 13.24 -31.09
C GLU A 319 19.77 13.34 -29.64
N ARG A 320 21.04 12.93 -29.42
CA ARG A 320 21.64 12.77 -28.08
C ARG A 320 21.55 14.04 -27.23
N ASN A 321 21.18 13.85 -25.97
CA ASN A 321 21.23 14.89 -24.93
C ASN A 321 22.69 15.25 -24.61
N GLU A 322 23.12 16.46 -24.94
CA GLU A 322 24.47 16.95 -24.65
C GLU A 322 24.62 17.57 -23.26
N TYR A 323 23.52 17.84 -22.56
CA TYR A 323 23.55 18.33 -21.17
C TYR A 323 23.85 17.23 -20.14
N GLY A 324 23.91 15.95 -20.55
CA GLY A 324 24.08 14.81 -19.64
C GLY A 324 22.76 14.44 -18.95
N ASP A 325 22.69 14.51 -17.63
CA ASP A 325 21.50 14.17 -16.84
C ASP A 325 20.55 15.36 -16.76
N LEU A 326 19.89 15.68 -17.88
CA LEU A 326 18.92 16.78 -17.94
C LEU A 326 17.55 16.33 -17.45
N HIS A 327 17.19 16.76 -16.25
CA HIS A 327 15.85 16.62 -15.72
C HIS A 327 14.99 17.84 -16.05
N VAL A 328 13.76 17.60 -16.49
CA VAL A 328 12.74 18.62 -16.66
C VAL A 328 11.90 18.72 -15.39
N LEU A 329 11.42 19.92 -15.09
CA LEU A 329 10.55 20.20 -13.95
C LEU A 329 9.17 20.57 -14.47
N VAL A 330 8.12 19.94 -13.94
CA VAL A 330 6.74 20.22 -14.31
C VAL A 330 6.01 20.77 -13.10
N SER A 331 5.33 21.90 -13.30
CA SER A 331 4.44 22.52 -12.31
C SER A 331 3.05 22.67 -12.91
N GLU A 332 2.02 22.62 -12.08
CA GLU A 332 0.70 23.13 -12.50
C GLU A 332 0.83 24.59 -12.95
N SER A 333 0.06 25.00 -13.96
CA SER A 333 0.19 26.34 -14.54
C SER A 333 0.04 27.42 -13.47
N LYS A 334 0.95 28.41 -13.49
CA LYS A 334 1.07 29.49 -12.49
C LYS A 334 1.53 29.06 -11.10
N SER A 335 1.69 27.76 -10.82
CA SER A 335 2.37 27.30 -9.62
C SER A 335 3.89 27.44 -9.77
N GLN A 336 4.55 27.87 -8.69
CA GLN A 336 6.01 27.91 -8.62
C GLN A 336 6.61 26.61 -8.08
N ILE A 337 5.78 25.71 -7.54
CA ILE A 337 6.22 24.46 -6.93
C ILE A 337 6.08 23.35 -7.97
N PRO A 338 7.18 22.69 -8.37
CA PRO A 338 7.11 21.54 -9.25
C PRO A 338 6.34 20.39 -8.60
N VAL A 339 5.43 19.78 -9.36
CA VAL A 339 4.71 18.56 -8.96
C VAL A 339 5.54 17.31 -9.26
N HIS A 340 6.44 17.38 -10.26
CA HIS A 340 7.29 16.25 -10.63
C HIS A 340 8.54 16.69 -11.39
N SER A 341 9.55 15.82 -11.40
CA SER A 341 10.75 15.97 -12.22
C SER A 341 11.12 14.64 -12.87
N PHE A 342 11.46 14.66 -14.16
CA PHE A 342 11.80 13.44 -14.90
C PHE A 342 12.87 13.73 -15.97
N GLU A 343 13.56 12.69 -16.42
CA GLU A 343 14.59 12.79 -17.45
C GLU A 343 14.01 13.22 -18.80
N ILE A 344 14.73 14.08 -19.53
CA ILE A 344 14.34 14.41 -20.90
C ILE A 344 14.29 13.14 -21.77
N ASN A 345 13.36 13.12 -22.73
CA ASN A 345 12.96 12.01 -23.58
C ASN A 345 12.12 10.92 -22.88
N ALA A 346 11.92 10.99 -21.56
CA ALA A 346 10.92 10.15 -20.90
C ALA A 346 9.50 10.68 -21.15
N ALA A 347 8.53 9.78 -21.03
CA ALA A 347 7.11 10.06 -21.15
C ALA A 347 6.45 9.72 -19.81
N VAL A 348 5.85 10.73 -19.17
CA VAL A 348 5.28 10.60 -17.82
C VAL A 348 3.81 11.02 -17.83
N LYS A 349 2.96 10.25 -17.13
CA LYS A 349 1.53 10.55 -16.99
C LYS A 349 1.29 11.65 -15.96
N PHE A 350 0.37 12.56 -16.27
CA PHE A 350 -0.12 13.61 -15.40
C PHE A 350 -1.64 13.67 -15.51
N LEU A 351 -2.33 14.10 -14.44
CA LEU A 351 -3.75 14.40 -14.49
C LEU A 351 -4.04 15.42 -15.60
N THR A 352 -5.23 15.36 -16.19
CA THR A 352 -5.65 16.36 -17.17
C THR A 352 -5.62 17.76 -16.57
N GLY A 353 -5.16 18.73 -17.35
CA GLY A 353 -4.89 20.06 -16.81
C GLY A 353 -3.97 20.89 -17.69
N THR A 354 -3.53 22.02 -17.14
CA THR A 354 -2.58 22.92 -17.79
C THR A 354 -1.33 23.06 -16.94
N TYR A 355 -0.17 22.88 -17.55
CA TYR A 355 1.11 22.80 -16.86
C TYR A 355 2.13 23.76 -17.47
N ASP A 356 3.12 24.14 -16.67
CA ASP A 356 4.33 24.82 -17.13
C ASP A 356 5.51 23.87 -16.98
N VAL A 357 6.32 23.77 -18.04
CA VAL A 357 7.49 22.88 -18.08
C VAL A 357 8.75 23.71 -18.14
N TYR A 358 9.64 23.48 -17.17
CA TYR A 358 10.91 24.15 -17.04
C TYR A 358 12.06 23.21 -17.41
N PHE A 359 12.93 23.73 -18.27
CA PHE A 359 14.17 23.08 -18.67
C PHE A 359 15.33 23.88 -18.07
N PRO A 360 16.17 23.27 -17.20
CA PRO A 360 17.35 23.92 -16.64
C PRO A 360 18.49 24.01 -17.66
N THR A 361 18.20 24.55 -18.84
CA THR A 361 19.16 24.83 -19.92
C THR A 361 19.88 26.15 -19.68
N ALA A 362 20.83 26.51 -20.56
CA ALA A 362 21.48 27.82 -20.55
C ALA A 362 21.18 28.60 -21.84
N PRO A 363 20.42 29.72 -21.81
CA PRO A 363 19.60 30.18 -20.69
C PRO A 363 18.49 29.19 -20.31
N PRO A 364 17.91 29.34 -19.10
CA PRO A 364 16.78 28.52 -18.68
C PRO A 364 15.58 28.71 -19.59
N THR A 365 14.92 27.60 -19.96
CA THR A 365 13.81 27.61 -20.92
C THR A 365 12.50 27.21 -20.24
N TRP A 366 11.44 27.94 -20.55
CA TRP A 366 10.08 27.64 -20.09
C TRP A 366 9.16 27.38 -21.27
N ILE A 367 8.39 26.30 -21.21
CA ILE A 367 7.22 26.10 -22.06
C ILE A 367 5.98 26.26 -21.19
N ARG A 368 5.23 27.33 -21.43
CA ARG A 368 4.07 27.72 -20.62
C ARG A 368 2.77 27.18 -21.22
N ASN A 369 1.79 26.92 -20.36
CA ASN A 369 0.43 26.53 -20.74
C ASN A 369 0.36 25.26 -21.60
N VAL A 370 1.14 24.24 -21.25
CA VAL A 370 1.06 22.90 -21.85
C VAL A 370 -0.25 22.24 -21.42
N VAL A 371 -1.14 21.97 -22.37
CA VAL A 371 -2.44 21.35 -22.10
C VAL A 371 -2.33 19.84 -22.18
N VAL A 372 -2.61 19.16 -21.07
CA VAL A 372 -2.66 17.70 -20.95
C VAL A 372 -4.11 17.24 -21.06
N ARG A 373 -4.37 16.32 -21.99
CA ARG A 373 -5.72 15.79 -22.31
C ARG A 373 -5.76 14.29 -22.08
N ASN A 374 -6.95 13.77 -21.75
CA ASN A 374 -7.15 12.36 -21.45
C ASN A 374 -6.64 11.45 -22.58
N GLY A 375 -5.78 10.49 -22.25
CA GLY A 375 -5.18 9.52 -23.18
C GLY A 375 -4.25 10.09 -24.25
N GLN A 376 -3.98 11.40 -24.25
CA GLN A 376 -3.16 12.06 -25.29
C GLN A 376 -1.73 12.34 -24.82
N ILE A 377 -0.81 12.35 -25.78
CA ILE A 377 0.56 12.82 -25.57
C ILE A 377 0.60 14.33 -25.84
N ALA A 378 1.04 15.10 -24.86
CA ALA A 378 1.40 16.50 -24.95
C ALA A 378 2.92 16.61 -25.18
N PRO A 379 3.38 16.80 -26.44
CA PRO A 379 4.80 16.95 -26.72
C PRO A 379 5.30 18.33 -26.27
N VAL A 380 6.43 18.34 -25.58
CA VAL A 380 7.11 19.56 -25.12
C VAL A 380 8.50 19.58 -25.74
N ILE A 381 8.65 20.33 -26.82
CA ILE A 381 9.83 20.28 -27.67
C ILE A 381 10.64 21.56 -27.50
N ILE A 382 11.93 21.43 -27.14
CA ILE A 382 12.89 22.53 -27.15
C ILE A 382 13.95 22.31 -28.25
N PRO A 383 14.57 23.37 -28.77
CA PRO A 383 15.65 23.22 -29.75
C PRO A 383 16.87 22.55 -29.10
N GLN A 384 17.68 21.85 -29.90
CA GLN A 384 18.92 21.30 -29.39
C GLN A 384 19.90 22.44 -29.05
N PRO A 385 20.74 22.27 -28.03
CA PRO A 385 21.80 23.23 -27.78
C PRO A 385 22.80 23.29 -28.94
N GLY A 386 23.57 24.37 -28.97
CA GLY A 386 24.83 24.44 -29.69
C GLY A 386 25.98 24.68 -28.71
N HIS A 387 27.18 24.80 -29.25
CA HIS A 387 28.41 24.96 -28.47
C HIS A 387 29.04 26.31 -28.73
N LEU A 388 29.53 26.93 -27.67
CA LEU A 388 30.50 28.01 -27.75
C LEU A 388 31.87 27.43 -27.37
N GLN A 389 32.80 27.41 -28.32
CA GLN A 389 34.22 27.24 -28.02
C GLN A 389 34.81 28.62 -27.80
N LEU A 390 35.09 28.94 -26.53
CA LEU A 390 35.67 30.20 -26.12
C LEU A 390 37.18 30.02 -25.93
N ASP A 391 37.97 30.88 -26.55
CA ASP A 391 39.43 30.88 -26.41
C ASP A 391 39.89 32.27 -25.96
N ALA A 392 40.36 32.38 -24.71
CA ALA A 392 40.81 33.63 -24.11
C ALA A 392 42.30 33.57 -23.78
N SER A 393 43.05 34.59 -24.21
CA SER A 393 44.50 34.65 -24.03
C SER A 393 44.95 35.04 -22.62
N ALA A 394 44.04 35.51 -21.78
CA ALA A 394 44.32 35.98 -20.42
C ALA A 394 43.16 35.68 -19.47
N ALA A 395 43.48 35.60 -18.19
CA ALA A 395 42.46 35.56 -17.15
C ALA A 395 41.78 36.92 -16.98
N GLY A 396 40.49 36.93 -16.64
CA GLY A 396 39.72 38.15 -16.50
C GLY A 396 38.38 37.97 -15.83
N TYR A 397 37.58 39.02 -15.95
CA TYR A 397 36.20 39.12 -15.49
C TYR A 397 35.30 39.10 -16.71
N GLY A 398 34.16 38.42 -16.65
CA GLY A 398 33.21 38.51 -17.74
C GLY A 398 31.89 37.79 -17.54
N THR A 399 31.02 38.03 -18.50
CA THR A 399 29.66 37.52 -18.52
C THR A 399 29.21 37.32 -19.96
N ILE A 400 28.38 36.31 -20.19
CA ILE A 400 27.63 36.11 -21.41
C ILE A 400 26.19 36.51 -21.10
N LEU A 401 25.68 37.49 -21.85
CA LEU A 401 24.32 37.97 -21.75
C LEU A 401 23.47 37.41 -22.90
N SER A 402 22.21 37.08 -22.62
CA SER A 402 21.21 36.78 -23.63
C SER A 402 20.89 38.02 -24.46
N ALA A 403 20.13 37.86 -25.55
CA ALA A 403 19.62 38.98 -26.35
C ALA A 403 18.82 40.00 -25.53
N ASN A 404 18.22 39.58 -24.42
CA ASN A 404 17.42 40.42 -23.52
C ASN A 404 18.27 41.04 -22.38
N GLY A 405 19.59 40.79 -22.36
CA GLY A 405 20.49 41.31 -21.32
C GLY A 405 20.55 40.47 -20.04
N GLU A 406 19.92 39.28 -20.02
CA GLU A 406 19.96 38.38 -18.86
C GLU A 406 21.29 37.65 -18.79
N VAL A 407 21.80 37.41 -17.58
CA VAL A 407 23.04 36.65 -17.37
C VAL A 407 22.81 35.18 -17.68
N VAL A 408 23.51 34.67 -18.68
CA VAL A 408 23.48 33.25 -19.10
C VAL A 408 24.64 32.48 -18.50
N TYR A 409 25.82 33.09 -18.49
CA TYR A 409 27.04 32.51 -17.92
C TYR A 409 27.88 33.62 -17.33
N LYS A 410 28.42 33.42 -16.13
CA LYS A 410 29.23 34.41 -15.40
C LYS A 410 30.52 33.76 -14.92
N PHE A 411 31.63 34.46 -15.08
CA PHE A 411 32.92 34.05 -14.53
C PHE A 411 33.56 35.26 -13.83
N ASP A 412 33.64 35.16 -12.50
CA ASP A 412 34.07 36.26 -11.65
C ASP A 412 35.58 36.49 -11.76
N VAL A 413 36.41 35.46 -11.73
CA VAL A 413 37.86 35.57 -12.00
C VAL A 413 38.37 34.25 -12.58
N GLY A 414 38.97 34.28 -13.77
CA GLY A 414 39.61 33.08 -14.33
C GLY A 414 39.88 33.19 -15.83
N ASN A 415 40.45 32.14 -16.42
CA ASN A 415 40.49 31.99 -17.87
C ASN A 415 39.14 31.37 -18.32
N PRO A 416 38.29 32.10 -19.07
CA PRO A 416 37.00 31.57 -19.50
C PRO A 416 37.11 30.60 -20.68
N SER A 417 38.32 30.22 -21.09
CA SER A 417 38.53 29.29 -22.19
C SER A 417 37.87 27.94 -21.92
N GLY A 418 37.21 27.39 -22.92
CA GLY A 418 36.52 26.11 -22.81
C GLY A 418 35.30 26.03 -23.70
N ARG A 419 34.62 24.89 -23.58
CA ARG A 419 33.39 24.61 -24.32
C ARG A 419 32.19 24.84 -23.40
N LEU A 420 31.28 25.70 -23.83
CA LEU A 420 30.01 25.99 -23.15
C LEU A 420 28.85 25.50 -24.00
N ILE A 421 27.86 24.88 -23.36
CA ILE A 421 26.62 24.43 -23.98
C ILE A 421 25.58 25.52 -23.79
N LEU A 422 25.00 26.01 -24.88
CA LEU A 422 24.04 27.11 -24.88
C LEU A 422 22.85 26.78 -25.79
N GLN A 423 21.65 27.22 -25.43
CA GLN A 423 20.49 27.15 -26.31
C GLN A 423 20.66 28.08 -27.52
N PRO A 424 20.02 27.78 -28.67
CA PRO A 424 20.10 28.65 -29.84
C PRO A 424 19.57 30.05 -29.54
N GLY A 425 20.31 31.07 -29.97
CA GLY A 425 20.01 32.46 -29.65
C GLY A 425 21.15 33.40 -29.98
N LYS A 426 20.90 34.70 -29.80
CA LYS A 426 21.91 35.75 -29.90
C LYS A 426 22.43 36.08 -28.50
N TYR A 427 23.73 36.29 -28.41
CA TYR A 427 24.45 36.51 -27.16
C TYR A 427 25.45 37.64 -27.28
N THR A 428 25.74 38.26 -26.14
CA THR A 428 26.82 39.25 -25.99
C THR A 428 27.77 38.81 -24.90
N LEU A 429 29.04 38.61 -25.26
CA LEU A 429 30.13 38.43 -24.32
C LEU A 429 30.67 39.81 -23.92
N LEU A 430 30.79 40.04 -22.61
CA LEU A 430 31.52 41.14 -22.01
C LEU A 430 32.73 40.56 -21.26
N PHE A 431 33.93 41.02 -21.59
CA PHE A 431 35.17 40.53 -20.99
C PHE A 431 36.14 41.65 -20.71
N ARG A 432 36.79 41.65 -19.55
CA ARG A 432 37.90 42.54 -19.23
C ARG A 432 39.04 41.73 -18.60
N ALA A 433 40.25 41.87 -19.15
CA ALA A 433 41.44 41.22 -18.60
C ALA A 433 41.66 41.65 -17.13
N ARG A 434 42.16 40.71 -16.30
CA ARG A 434 42.38 40.97 -14.87
C ARG A 434 43.37 42.11 -14.62
N SER A 435 44.35 42.26 -15.50
CA SER A 435 45.38 43.31 -15.45
C SER A 435 44.85 44.70 -15.84
N ALA A 436 43.74 44.80 -16.56
CA ALA A 436 43.18 46.08 -16.99
C ALA A 436 42.47 46.77 -15.83
N ASN A 437 42.76 48.04 -15.57
CA ASN A 437 42.27 48.81 -14.41
C ASN A 437 41.21 49.88 -14.76
N SER A 438 40.69 49.88 -15.99
CA SER A 438 39.63 50.76 -16.47
C SER A 438 38.54 49.95 -17.18
N SER A 439 37.28 50.41 -17.11
CA SER A 439 36.14 49.77 -17.77
C SER A 439 36.18 49.92 -19.30
N GLU A 440 36.93 50.90 -19.82
CA GLU A 440 37.10 51.14 -21.26
C GLU A 440 37.77 49.95 -21.98
N TYR A 441 38.52 49.13 -21.24
CA TYR A 441 39.17 47.92 -21.74
C TYR A 441 38.22 46.70 -21.80
N THR A 442 36.90 46.91 -21.66
CA THR A 442 35.93 45.84 -21.81
C THR A 442 35.77 45.49 -23.29
N VAL A 443 36.11 44.25 -23.64
CA VAL A 443 35.84 43.65 -24.94
C VAL A 443 34.39 43.19 -24.98
N THR A 444 33.65 43.73 -25.96
CA THR A 444 32.26 43.34 -26.24
C THR A 444 32.21 42.57 -27.56
N LYS A 445 31.71 41.33 -27.55
CA LYS A 445 31.54 40.51 -28.75
C LYS A 445 30.12 39.96 -28.83
N GLN A 446 29.46 40.22 -29.95
CA GLN A 446 28.17 39.62 -30.26
C GLN A 446 28.37 38.34 -31.08
N PHE A 447 27.61 37.30 -30.75
CA PHE A 447 27.63 36.03 -31.46
C PHE A 447 26.25 35.37 -31.44
N SER A 448 26.06 34.34 -32.28
CA SER A 448 24.84 33.54 -32.31
C SER A 448 25.18 32.06 -32.16
N ILE A 449 24.41 31.36 -31.33
CA ILE A 449 24.46 29.90 -31.23
C ILE A 449 23.35 29.32 -32.09
N VAL A 450 23.70 28.29 -32.85
CA VAL A 450 22.79 27.54 -33.73
C VAL A 450 22.75 26.10 -33.24
N SER A 451 21.55 25.51 -33.25
CA SER A 451 21.28 24.11 -32.88
C SER A 451 22.31 23.15 -33.50
N GLY A 452 22.95 22.34 -32.67
CA GLY A 452 23.90 21.30 -33.09
C GLY A 452 25.22 21.80 -33.68
N LYS A 453 25.50 23.11 -33.67
CA LYS A 453 26.75 23.69 -34.24
C LYS A 453 27.66 24.22 -33.16
N THR A 454 28.96 24.25 -33.46
CA THR A 454 29.97 24.92 -32.63
C THR A 454 30.29 26.29 -33.20
N HIS A 455 30.21 27.32 -32.36
CA HIS A 455 30.67 28.67 -32.64
C HIS A 455 32.01 28.89 -31.95
N HIS A 456 33.03 29.32 -32.69
CA HIS A 456 34.35 29.63 -32.15
C HIS A 456 34.47 31.13 -31.92
N LEU A 457 34.87 31.51 -30.71
CA LEU A 457 35.07 32.91 -30.33
C LEU A 457 36.41 33.07 -29.62
N SER A 458 37.29 33.88 -30.20
CA SER A 458 38.57 34.21 -29.60
C SER A 458 38.55 35.62 -29.00
N ILE A 459 39.05 35.74 -27.78
CA ILE A 459 39.27 37.00 -27.10
C ILE A 459 40.78 37.21 -26.96
N HIS A 460 41.28 38.22 -27.66
CA HIS A 460 42.62 38.71 -27.46
C HIS A 460 42.53 39.87 -26.46
N GLY A 461 43.23 39.72 -25.33
CA GLY A 461 43.22 40.65 -24.21
C GLY A 461 43.83 42.00 -24.51
#